data_AF-A0A450U7C7-F1
#
_entry.id   AF-A0A450U7C7-F1
#
_cell.length_a   1.000
_cell.length_b   1.000
_cell.length_c   1.000
_cell.angle_alpha   90.00
_cell.angle_beta   90.00
_cell.angle_gamma   90.00
#
_symmetry.space_group_name_H-M   'P 1'
#
loop_
_entity.id
_entity.type
_entity.pdbx_description
1 polymer ?
#
loop_
_entity_poly.entity_id
_entity_poly.type
_entity_poly.pdbx_seq_one_letter_code
_entity_poly.pdbx_strand_id
1 'polypeptide(L)'
;MILVAEDEKVKIQMPTILVLFGWRLFFYANEGNEPIHVHCRKGGMECKYWIDDENFDIQEAYSYGMSTRDKKQIRKIIFEHFDYIVDQWNVFQERR
;
A
#
# COMPACT_ATOMS: atom_id res chain seq x y z
N MET A 1 -14.97 23.78 -35.37
CA MET A 1 -13.75 23.91 -34.54
C MET A 1 -14.15 23.41 -33.17
N ILE A 2 -13.78 22.16 -32.87
CA ILE A 2 -14.29 21.40 -31.73
C ILE A 2 -13.62 21.95 -30.46
N LEU A 3 -14.43 22.47 -29.54
CA LEU A 3 -14.05 22.69 -28.16
C LEU A 3 -13.92 21.30 -27.53
N VAL A 4 -12.69 20.81 -27.38
CA VAL A 4 -12.41 19.65 -26.54
C VAL A 4 -12.62 20.06 -25.09
N ALA A 5 -13.71 19.57 -24.51
CA ALA A 5 -13.80 19.32 -23.09
C ALA A 5 -12.90 18.12 -22.73
N GLU A 6 -12.73 17.91 -21.42
CA GLU A 6 -12.07 16.77 -20.77
C GLU A 6 -10.57 16.95 -20.52
N ASP A 7 -10.26 17.53 -19.35
CA ASP A 7 -9.09 17.10 -18.59
C ASP A 7 -9.41 17.23 -17.09
N GLU A 8 -10.44 16.50 -16.66
CA GLU A 8 -10.61 16.15 -15.25
C GLU A 8 -9.52 15.12 -14.94
N LYS A 9 -8.36 15.63 -14.53
CA LYS A 9 -7.17 14.87 -14.15
C LYS A 9 -7.56 13.60 -13.40
N VAL A 10 -7.22 12.45 -13.98
CA VAL A 10 -7.27 11.13 -13.33
C VAL A 10 -6.61 11.25 -11.94
N LYS A 11 -7.42 11.39 -10.89
CA LYS A 11 -6.96 11.29 -9.51
C LYS A 11 -6.60 9.83 -9.28
N ILE A 12 -5.34 9.46 -9.53
CA ILE A 12 -4.79 8.20 -9.05
C ILE A 12 -4.78 8.31 -7.51
N GLN A 13 -5.87 7.92 -6.87
CA GLN A 13 -6.02 7.97 -5.43
C GLN A 13 -5.11 6.89 -4.84
N MET A 14 -3.93 7.30 -4.38
CA MET A 14 -3.06 6.48 -3.54
C MET A 14 -3.27 6.88 -2.08
N PRO A 15 -4.36 6.40 -1.42
CA PRO A 15 -4.61 6.74 -0.03
C PRO A 15 -3.41 6.31 0.80
N THR A 16 -2.83 7.27 1.50
CA THR A 16 -1.74 6.99 2.42
C THR A 16 -2.37 6.56 3.74
N ILE A 17 -2.03 5.36 4.17
CA ILE A 17 -2.58 4.72 5.36
C ILE A 17 -1.78 5.16 6.59
N LEU A 18 -0.46 5.17 6.44
CA LEU A 18 0.48 5.38 7.52
C LEU A 18 1.78 6.02 7.02
N VAL A 19 2.35 6.90 7.83
CA VAL A 19 3.72 7.42 7.64
C VAL A 19 4.49 7.30 8.95
N LEU A 20 5.49 6.42 9.00
CA LEU A 20 6.31 6.17 10.20
C LEU A 20 7.76 5.92 9.84
N PHE A 21 8.70 6.54 10.57
CA PHE A 21 10.15 6.35 10.36
C PHE A 21 10.62 6.54 8.90
N GLY A 22 9.94 7.44 8.17
CA GLY A 22 10.18 7.71 6.76
C GLY A 22 9.57 6.69 5.79
N TRP A 23 8.92 5.63 6.29
CA TRP A 23 8.10 4.73 5.49
C TRP A 23 6.73 5.34 5.25
N ARG A 24 6.28 5.31 4.00
CA ARG A 24 4.89 5.60 3.61
C ARG A 24 4.23 4.28 3.18
N LEU A 25 3.13 3.93 3.81
CA LEU A 25 2.29 2.78 3.47
C LEU A 25 1.02 3.27 2.76
N PHE A 26 0.63 2.62 1.67
CA PHE A 26 -0.49 3.04 0.83
C PHE A 26 -1.04 1.88 -0.03
N PHE A 27 -2.23 2.10 -0.60
CA PHE A 27 -2.85 1.21 -1.60
C PHE A 27 -2.86 1.89 -2.98
N TYR A 28 -2.83 1.12 -4.08
CA TYR A 28 -3.19 1.66 -5.39
C TYR A 28 -4.64 1.33 -5.75
N ALA A 29 -5.36 2.31 -6.30
CA ALA A 29 -6.77 2.15 -6.70
C ALA A 29 -7.00 1.30 -7.95
N ASN A 30 -5.97 1.05 -8.75
CA ASN A 30 -6.07 0.38 -10.04
C ASN A 30 -5.52 -1.07 -10.04
N GLU A 31 -5.42 -1.72 -8.88
CA GLU A 31 -4.90 -3.09 -8.73
C GLU A 31 -5.98 -4.20 -8.83
N GLY A 32 -7.17 -3.92 -9.38
CA GLY A 32 -8.13 -4.98 -9.69
C GLY A 32 -8.69 -5.72 -8.46
N ASN A 33 -8.96 -7.02 -8.56
CA ASN A 33 -9.51 -7.84 -7.46
C ASN A 33 -8.41 -8.59 -6.70
N GLU A 34 -7.31 -7.93 -6.43
CA GLU A 34 -6.22 -8.52 -5.67
C GLU A 34 -6.62 -8.73 -4.18
N PRO A 35 -6.05 -9.75 -3.50
CA PRO A 35 -6.17 -9.92 -2.05
C PRO A 35 -5.63 -8.70 -1.28
N ILE A 36 -5.87 -8.65 0.03
CA ILE A 36 -5.37 -7.57 0.90
C ILE A 36 -3.85 -7.43 0.74
N HIS A 37 -3.38 -6.22 0.45
CA HIS A 37 -1.96 -5.94 0.33
C HIS A 37 -1.62 -4.49 0.60
N VAL A 38 -0.34 -4.23 0.89
CA VAL A 38 0.16 -2.88 1.16
C VAL A 38 1.45 -2.62 0.41
N HIS A 39 1.54 -1.43 -0.19
CA HIS A 39 2.76 -0.90 -0.78
C HIS A 39 3.47 0.01 0.22
N CYS A 40 4.78 -0.13 0.31
CA CYS A 40 5.60 0.63 1.24
C CYS A 40 6.76 1.29 0.50
N ARG A 41 7.00 2.58 0.75
CA ARG A 41 8.12 3.34 0.15
C ARG A 41 8.91 4.12 1.19
N LYS A 42 10.23 4.20 1.01
CA LYS A 42 11.15 5.05 1.82
C LYS A 42 12.43 5.34 1.05
N GLY A 43 12.75 6.62 0.82
CA GLY A 43 14.09 7.02 0.32
C GLY A 43 14.59 6.28 -0.92
N GLY A 44 13.73 6.05 -1.92
CA GLY A 44 14.06 5.29 -3.14
C GLY A 44 13.86 3.77 -3.02
N MET A 45 13.60 3.25 -1.82
CA MET A 45 13.21 1.87 -1.58
C MET A 45 11.71 1.67 -1.77
N GLU A 46 11.33 0.49 -2.23
CA GLU A 46 9.93 0.11 -2.45
C GLU A 46 9.72 -1.39 -2.19
N CYS A 47 8.60 -1.75 -1.58
CA CYS A 47 8.18 -3.15 -1.44
C CYS A 47 6.66 -3.27 -1.40
N LYS A 48 6.18 -4.48 -1.71
CA LYS A 48 4.78 -4.88 -1.61
C LYS A 48 4.68 -6.13 -0.73
N TYR A 49 3.72 -6.14 0.18
CA TYR A 49 3.39 -7.30 1.01
C TYR A 49 1.93 -7.69 0.83
N TRP A 50 1.69 -8.99 0.62
CA TRP A 50 0.37 -9.60 0.77
C TRP A 50 0.08 -9.78 2.25
N ILE A 51 -1.18 -9.57 2.64
CA ILE A 51 -1.66 -9.73 4.01
C ILE A 51 -2.62 -10.91 4.04
N ASP A 52 -2.31 -11.87 4.90
CA ASP A 52 -3.17 -13.00 5.23
C ASP A 52 -3.79 -12.74 6.60
N ASP A 53 -4.98 -12.13 6.58
CA ASP A 53 -5.73 -11.74 7.79
C ASP A 53 -6.15 -12.96 8.61
N GLU A 54 -6.56 -14.04 7.94
CA GLU A 54 -7.01 -15.27 8.61
C GLU A 54 -5.90 -15.93 9.43
N ASN A 55 -4.65 -15.86 8.95
CA ASN A 55 -3.49 -16.46 9.61
C ASN A 55 -2.59 -15.45 10.36
N PHE A 56 -2.95 -14.16 10.38
CA PHE A 56 -2.13 -13.08 10.93
C PHE A 56 -0.68 -13.11 10.40
N ASP A 57 -0.51 -13.20 9.07
CA ASP A 57 0.81 -13.28 8.42
C ASP A 57 0.96 -12.33 7.23
N ILE A 58 2.20 -12.06 6.82
CA ILE A 58 2.53 -11.26 5.65
C ILE A 58 3.60 -11.91 4.78
N GLN A 59 3.33 -11.93 3.46
CA GLN A 59 4.23 -12.49 2.46
C GLN A 59 4.80 -11.38 1.57
N GLU A 60 6.13 -11.37 1.41
CA GLU A 60 6.79 -10.41 0.51
C GLU A 60 6.48 -10.75 -0.95
N ALA A 61 5.80 -9.84 -1.65
CA ALA A 61 5.59 -9.99 -3.09
C ALA A 61 6.86 -9.57 -3.86
N TYR A 62 7.44 -8.43 -3.47
CA TYR A 62 8.72 -7.94 -3.97
C TYR A 62 9.31 -6.89 -3.04
N SER A 63 10.60 -6.64 -3.19
CA SER A 63 11.32 -5.53 -2.56
C SER A 63 12.48 -5.04 -3.43
N TYR A 64 12.71 -3.73 -3.46
CA TYR A 64 13.73 -3.07 -4.26
C TYR A 64 14.57 -2.12 -3.40
N GLY A 65 15.89 -2.22 -3.51
CA GLY A 65 16.83 -1.31 -2.83
C GLY A 65 16.92 -1.47 -1.32
N MET A 66 16.35 -2.53 -0.74
CA MET A 66 16.23 -2.71 0.70
C MET A 66 17.32 -3.59 1.29
N SER A 67 17.92 -3.16 2.41
CA SER A 67 18.76 -4.03 3.23
C SER A 67 17.92 -4.98 4.09
N THR A 68 18.55 -6.00 4.68
CA THR A 68 17.91 -6.87 5.68
C THR A 68 17.34 -6.09 6.87
N ARG A 69 17.97 -4.97 7.25
CA ARG A 69 17.48 -4.10 8.33
C ARG A 69 16.20 -3.37 7.91
N ASP A 70 16.14 -2.89 6.68
CA ASP A 70 14.96 -2.21 6.13
C ASP A 70 13.77 -3.15 6.04
N LYS A 71 13.98 -4.38 5.54
CA LYS A 71 12.96 -5.44 5.52
C LYS A 71 12.42 -5.77 6.91
N LYS A 72 13.31 -5.92 7.90
CA LYS A 72 12.90 -6.16 9.30
C LYS A 72 12.10 -4.99 9.87
N GLN A 73 12.51 -3.75 9.57
CA GLN A 73 11.80 -2.56 10.05
C GLN A 73 10.40 -2.47 9.45
N ILE A 74 10.25 -2.62 8.13
CA ILE A 74 8.93 -2.50 7.50
C ILE A 74 7.99 -3.64 7.91
N ARG A 75 8.48 -4.88 7.99
CA ARG A 75 7.68 -6.01 8.50
C ARG A 75 7.19 -5.75 9.91
N LYS A 76 8.06 -5.22 10.78
CA LYS A 76 7.67 -4.83 12.14
C LYS A 76 6.57 -3.77 12.14
N ILE A 77 6.71 -2.71 11.32
CA ILE A 77 5.70 -1.65 11.21
C ILE A 77 4.35 -2.23 10.75
N ILE A 78 4.37 -3.12 9.74
CA ILE A 78 3.15 -3.76 9.22
C ILE A 78 2.49 -4.59 10.32
N PHE A 79 3.23 -5.46 11.02
CA PHE A 79 2.66 -6.26 12.11
C PHE A 79 2.16 -5.43 13.29
N GLU A 80 2.85 -4.34 13.65
CA GLU A 80 2.39 -3.44 14.73
C GLU A 80 1.09 -2.70 14.39
N HIS A 81 0.73 -2.60 13.10
CA HIS A 81 -0.46 -1.90 12.61
C HIS A 81 -1.34 -2.81 11.75
N PHE A 82 -1.26 -4.13 11.96
CA PHE A 82 -1.86 -5.13 11.07
C PHE A 82 -3.36 -4.92 10.92
N ASP A 83 -4.09 -4.95 12.04
CA ASP A 83 -5.55 -4.77 12.07
C ASP A 83 -5.98 -3.44 11.45
N TYR A 84 -5.23 -2.36 11.74
CA TYR A 84 -5.50 -1.06 11.14
C TYR A 84 -5.34 -1.06 9.61
N ILE A 85 -4.32 -1.75 9.08
CA ILE A 85 -4.13 -1.87 7.64
C ILE A 85 -5.29 -2.67 7.01
N VAL A 86 -5.72 -3.77 7.65
CA VAL A 86 -6.88 -4.56 7.21
C VAL A 86 -8.15 -3.73 7.20
N ASP A 87 -8.43 -2.98 8.28
CA ASP A 87 -9.59 -2.09 8.37
C ASP A 87 -9.56 -1.02 7.27
N GLN A 88 -8.41 -0.38 7.05
CA GLN A 88 -8.26 0.62 6.00
C GLN A 88 -8.42 0.01 4.60
N TRP A 89 -8.02 -1.24 4.40
CA TRP A 89 -8.27 -1.95 3.14
C TRP A 89 -9.76 -2.16 2.91
N ASN A 90 -10.50 -2.62 3.92
CA ASN A 90 -11.95 -2.82 3.82
C ASN A 90 -12.67 -1.51 3.48
N VAL A 91 -12.35 -0.43 4.21
CA VAL A 91 -12.90 0.92 3.93
C VAL A 91 -12.52 1.39 2.52
N PHE A 92 -11.32 1.07 2.04
CA PHE A 92 -10.88 1.43 0.70
C PHE A 92 -11.65 0.68 -0.39
N GLN A 93 -11.88 -0.62 -0.21
CA GLN A 93 -12.64 -1.43 -1.17
C GLN A 93 -14.12 -1.03 -1.22
N GLU A 94 -14.74 -0.66 -0.09
CA GLU A 94 -16.11 -0.16 -0.05
C GLU A 94 -16.31 1.17 -0.81
N ARG A 95 -15.25 1.97 -0.96
CA ARG A 95 -15.29 3.28 -1.62
C ARG A 95 -15.00 3.24 -3.12
N ARG A 96 -14.64 2.07 -3.64
CA ARG A 96 -14.27 1.87 -5.04
C ARG A 96 -15.47 1.42 -5.86
#